data_AF-A0A2G9TF41-F1
#
_entry.id   AF-A0A2G9TF41-F1
#
_cell.length_a   1.000
_cell.length_b   1.000
_cell.length_c   1.000
_cell.angle_alpha   90.00
_cell.angle_beta   90.00
_cell.angle_gamma   90.00
#
_symmetry.space_group_name_H-M   'P 1'
#
loop_
_entity.id
_entity.type
_entity.pdbx_description
1 polymer ?
#
loop_
_entity_poly.entity_id
_entity_poly.type
_entity_poly.pdbx_seq_one_letter_code
_entity_poly.pdbx_strand_id
1 'polypeptide(L)' 'MSKDFEDYAKRYFVFEQVEPDVFRTTNLITFRQGSSKAAYGGLIFAQALAAAENTVDESLKPHAMHSFFILKG' A
#
# COMPACT_ATOMS: atom_id res chain seq x y z
N MET A 1 6.22 20.68 3.10
CA MET A 1 5.82 19.38 3.71
C MET A 1 6.81 19.08 4.83
N SER A 2 6.39 18.54 5.99
CA SER A 2 7.36 18.24 7.05
C SER A 2 8.22 17.03 6.64
N LYS A 3 9.48 16.99 7.09
CA LYS A 3 10.42 15.90 6.79
C LYS A 3 9.89 14.54 7.24
N ASP A 4 9.13 14.52 8.33
CA ASP A 4 8.48 13.32 8.85
C ASP A 4 7.46 12.72 7.87
N PHE A 5 6.70 13.56 7.16
CA PHE A 5 5.68 13.08 6.23
C PHE A 5 6.28 12.30 5.06
N GLU A 6 7.35 12.81 4.47
CA GLU A 6 8.02 12.14 3.34
C GLU A 6 8.61 10.79 3.75
N ASP A 7 9.19 10.71 4.95
CA ASP A 7 9.72 9.46 5.48
C ASP A 7 8.62 8.43 5.75
N TYR A 8 7.47 8.87 6.26
CA TYR A 8 6.28 8.01 6.39
C TYR A 8 5.76 7.54 5.03
N ALA A 9 5.65 8.44 4.05
CA ALA A 9 5.16 8.09 2.72
C ALA A 9 6.07 7.07 2.04
N LYS A 10 7.39 7.28 2.09
CA LYS A 10 8.39 6.32 1.57
C LYS A 10 8.26 4.97 2.25
N ARG A 11 8.10 4.95 3.57
CA ARG A 11 8.06 3.70 4.34
C ARG A 11 6.89 2.79 3.99
N TYR A 12 5.74 3.35 3.62
CA TYR A 12 4.51 2.59 3.42
C TYR A 12 4.08 2.48 1.96
N PHE A 13 4.52 3.38 1.07
CA PHE A 13 4.04 3.45 -0.32
C PHE A 13 5.15 3.37 -1.37
N VAL A 14 6.43 3.31 -0.99
CA VAL A 14 7.51 2.97 -1.91
C VAL A 14 7.81 1.48 -1.76
N PHE A 15 7.70 0.76 -2.87
CA PHE A 15 7.86 -0.68 -2.91
C PHE A 15 9.15 -1.08 -3.61
N GLU A 16 9.67 -2.22 -3.21
CA GLU A 16 10.70 -2.91 -3.98
C GLU A 16 10.00 -3.63 -5.13
N GLN A 17 10.35 -3.28 -6.38
CA GLN A 17 9.92 -4.04 -7.54
C GLN A 17 10.80 -5.30 -7.65
N VAL A 18 10.16 -6.46 -7.53
CA VAL A 18 10.85 -7.76 -7.56
C VAL A 18 10.91 -8.29 -8.99
N GLU A 19 9.84 -8.10 -9.75
CA GLU A 19 9.68 -8.48 -11.17
C GLU A 19 8.79 -7.42 -11.88
N PRO A 20 8.66 -7.44 -13.22
CA PRO A 20 7.67 -6.61 -13.92
C PRO A 20 6.28 -6.79 -13.29
N ASP A 21 5.67 -5.68 -12.87
CA ASP A 21 4.36 -5.62 -12.21
C ASP A 21 4.24 -6.40 -10.87
N VAL A 22 5.36 -6.77 -10.24
CA VAL A 22 5.38 -7.46 -8.95
C VAL A 22 6.12 -6.61 -7.91
N PHE A 23 5.42 -6.22 -6.85
CA PHE A 23 5.90 -5.31 -5.82
C PHE A 23 5.86 -5.93 -4.43
N ARG A 24 6.90 -5.68 -3.64
CA ARG A 24 7.00 -6.11 -2.24
C ARG A 24 6.98 -4.91 -1.31
N THR A 25 6.09 -4.97 -0.31
CA THR A 25 6.06 -4.05 0.83
C THR A 25 6.77 -4.69 2.04
N THR A 26 7.45 -3.88 2.84
CA THR A 26 8.16 -4.33 4.05
C THR A 26 7.44 -3.98 5.35
N ASN A 27 6.41 -3.12 5.32
CA ASN A 27 5.75 -2.61 6.52
C ASN A 27 4.23 -2.80 6.43
N LEU A 28 3.70 -3.57 7.39
CA LEU A 28 2.27 -3.70 7.66
C LEU A 28 1.95 -3.09 9.02
N ILE A 29 0.93 -2.23 9.07
CA ILE A 29 0.39 -1.70 10.32
C ILE A 29 -0.77 -2.61 10.74
N THR A 30 -0.72 -3.08 11.98
CA THR A 30 -1.87 -3.70 12.65
C THR A 30 -2.62 -2.63 13.43
N PHE A 31 -3.95 -2.68 13.47
CA PHE A 31 -4.74 -1.71 14.24
C PHE A 31 -4.45 -1.85 15.74
N ARG A 32 -4.25 -0.74 16.45
CA ARG A 32 -3.81 -0.72 17.87
C ARG A 32 -4.83 -1.29 18.87
N GLN A 33 -6.06 -1.60 18.43
CA GLN A 33 -7.13 -2.14 19.28
C GLN A 33 -7.51 -3.56 18.84
N GLY A 34 -6.92 -4.57 19.49
CA GLY A 34 -7.38 -5.95 19.43
C GLY A 34 -6.26 -6.98 19.32
N SER A 35 -6.43 -8.14 19.96
CA SER A 35 -5.47 -9.27 19.99
C SER A 35 -5.24 -9.96 18.63
N SER A 36 -5.73 -9.37 17.56
CA SER A 36 -5.65 -9.87 16.20
C SER A 36 -4.47 -9.21 15.50
N LYS A 37 -3.48 -9.99 15.08
CA LYS A 37 -2.37 -9.57 14.21
C LYS A 37 -2.83 -9.14 12.80
N ALA A 38 -4.09 -8.74 12.66
CA ALA A 38 -4.70 -8.43 11.39
C ALA A 38 -4.10 -7.16 10.80
N ALA A 39 -3.65 -7.26 9.55
CA ALA A 39 -3.23 -6.11 8.77
C ALA A 39 -4.41 -5.14 8.58
N TYR A 40 -4.13 -3.84 8.72
CA TYR A 40 -5.12 -2.80 8.53
C TYR A 40 -5.55 -2.74 7.06
N GLY A 41 -6.83 -3.02 6.79
CA GLY A 41 -7.35 -3.11 5.41
C GLY A 41 -7.16 -1.82 4.60
N GLY A 42 -7.24 -0.64 5.23
CA GLY A 42 -6.98 0.63 4.57
C GLY A 42 -5.53 0.78 4.08
N LEU A 43 -4.57 0.20 4.80
CA LEU A 43 -3.17 0.18 4.37
C LEU A 43 -2.98 -0.77 3.19
N ILE A 44 -3.56 -1.98 3.25
CA ILE A 44 -3.49 -2.95 2.13
C ILE A 44 -4.08 -2.33 0.86
N PHE A 45 -5.25 -1.68 0.98
CA PHE A 45 -5.90 -0.99 -0.12
C PHE A 45 -5.01 0.10 -0.73
N ALA A 46 -4.46 0.99 0.10
CA ALA A 46 -3.61 2.08 -0.38
C ALA A 46 -2.29 1.57 -0.99
N GLN A 47 -1.73 0.49 -0.45
CA GLN A 47 -0.53 -0.14 -1.01
C GLN A 47 -0.80 -0.81 -2.35
N ALA A 48 -1.94 -1.50 -2.50
CA ALA A 48 -2.36 -2.08 -3.77
C ALA A 48 -2.58 -1.00 -4.84
N LEU A 49 -3.15 0.15 -4.46
CA LEU A 49 -3.34 1.27 -5.38
C LEU A 49 -2.00 1.85 -5.84
N ALA A 50 -1.09 2.12 -4.91
CA ALA A 50 0.24 2.64 -5.24
C ALA A 50 1.03 1.65 -6.12
N ALA A 51 0.90 0.34 -5.90
CA ALA A 51 1.52 -0.66 -6.77
C ALA A 51 0.95 -0.62 -8.19
N ALA A 52 -0.38 -0.49 -8.34
CA ALA A 52 -1.03 -0.35 -9.64
C ALA A 52 -0.64 0.94 -10.37
N GLU A 53 -0.43 2.06 -9.66
CA GLU A 53 0.06 3.30 -10.26
C GLU A 53 1.48 3.17 -10.83
N ASN A 54 2.31 2.25 -10.30
CA ASN A 54 3.68 2.02 -10.79
C ASN A 54 3.73 1.18 -12.09
N THR A 55 2.59 0.63 -12.56
CA THR A 55 2.53 -0.17 -13.80
C THR A 55 1.93 0.60 -14.98
N VAL A 56 1.59 1.87 -14.76
CA VAL A 56 0.94 2.73 -15.76
C VAL A 56 1.73 4.02 -15.94
N ASP A 57 1.46 4.73 -17.03
CA ASP A 57 2.06 6.04 -17.28
C ASP A 57 1.64 7.06 -16.20
N GLU A 58 2.57 7.91 -15.76
CA GLU A 58 2.35 8.88 -14.69
C GLU A 58 1.23 9.91 -14.99
N SER A 59 0.89 10.10 -16.27
CA SER A 59 -0.23 10.95 -16.70
C SER A 59 -1.60 10.34 -16.38
N LEU A 60 -1.68 9.02 -16.19
CA LEU A 60 -2.91 8.33 -15.83
C LEU A 60 -3.14 8.43 -14.32
N LYS A 61 -4.34 8.87 -13.94
CA LYS A 61 -4.73 8.98 -12.53
C LYS A 61 -5.89 8.04 -12.22
N PRO A 62 -5.85 7.32 -11.09
CA PRO A 62 -6.91 6.41 -10.71
C PRO A 62 -8.21 7.17 -10.48
N HIS A 63 -9.29 6.73 -11.11
CA HIS A 63 -10.63 7.33 -10.97
C HIS A 63 -11.57 6.47 -10.11
N ALA A 64 -11.28 5.18 -9.99
CA ALA A 64 -12.04 4.23 -9.18
C ALA A 64 -11.16 3.02 -8.84
N MET A 65 -11.45 2.37 -7.70
CA MET A 65 -10.85 1.11 -7.29
C MET A 65 -11.89 0.25 -6.59
N HIS A 66 -11.91 -1.04 -6.91
CA HIS A 66 -12.74 -2.04 -6.25
C HIS A 66 -11.83 -3.13 -5.68
N SER A 67 -12.04 -3.49 -4.42
CA SER A 67 -11.23 -4.51 -3.75
C SER A 67 -12.09 -5.36 -2.82
N PHE A 68 -11.74 -6.64 -2.73
CA PHE A 68 -12.35 -7.59 -1.82
C PHE A 68 -11.29 -8.16 -0.89
N PHE A 69 -11.58 -8.18 0.41
CA PHE A 69 -10.74 -8.84 1.40
C PHE A 69 -11.16 -10.31 1.51
N ILE A 70 -10.34 -11.20 0.96
CA ILE A 70 -10.66 -12.64 0.89
C ILE A 70 -10.22 -13.34 2.18
N LEU A 71 -9.07 -12.97 2.72
CA LEU A 71 -8.50 -13.51 3.95
C LEU A 71 -8.06 -12.38 4.87
N LYS A 72 -8.05 -12.64 6.18
CA LYS A 72 -7.38 -11.76 7.14
C LYS A 72 -5.86 -11.96 7.00
N GLY A 73 -5.15 -10.87 6.70
CA GLY A 73 -3.68 -10.81 6.75
C GLY A 73 -3.17 -10.77 8.18
#